data_AF-G9D9X4-F1
#
_entry.id   AF-G9D9X4-F1
#
_cell.length_a   1.000
_cell.length_b   1.000
_cell.length_c   1.000
_cell.angle_alpha   90.00
_cell.angle_beta   90.00
_cell.angle_gamma   90.00
#
_symmetry.space_group_name_H-M   'P 1'
#
loop_
_entity.id
_entity.type
_entity.pdbx_description
1 polymer ?
#
loop_
_entity_poly.entity_id
_entity_poly.type
_entity_poly.pdbx_seq_one_letter_code
_entity_poly.pdbx_strand_id
1 'polypeptide(L)'
;MYHLNISHMTCDEAMGVVFTSYPLDKLVIWIVEKKEKLERYKNQSLERMNLLKSIVNTYPYHEQQEIMHYMRTNGVYKPYRSIEKLCEDLYKATYKARLIRQRDHLKEQRKYFDEEVEKVRTTLQTQREELVI
;
A
#
# COMPACT_ATOMS: atom_id res chain seq x y z
N MET A 1 11.15 16.27 -7.76
CA MET A 1 10.88 16.18 -9.21
C MET A 1 12.04 16.73 -10.01
N TYR A 2 12.43 18.00 -9.85
CA TYR A 2 13.53 18.61 -10.61
C TYR A 2 14.89 17.92 -10.43
N HIS A 3 15.17 17.36 -9.25
CA HIS A 3 16.42 16.64 -8.97
C HIS A 3 16.58 15.29 -9.70
N LEU A 4 15.54 14.77 -10.36
CA LEU A 4 15.58 13.47 -11.07
C LEU A 4 15.76 13.61 -12.59
N ASN A 5 15.81 14.83 -13.11
CA ASN A 5 15.97 15.11 -14.55
C ASN A 5 17.12 16.10 -14.85
N ILE A 6 17.78 16.61 -13.81
CA ILE A 6 18.78 17.66 -13.95
C ILE A 6 20.08 17.16 -13.33
N SER A 7 21.14 17.14 -14.16
CA SER A 7 22.50 17.03 -13.66
C SER A 7 22.76 18.19 -12.72
N HIS A 8 23.12 17.89 -11.47
CA HIS A 8 23.36 18.92 -10.47
C HIS A 8 24.81 18.87 -10.01
N MET A 9 25.31 20.04 -9.67
CA MET A 9 26.66 20.24 -9.18
C MET A 9 26.61 20.16 -7.65
N THR A 10 27.37 19.25 -7.06
CA THR A 10 27.54 19.13 -5.61
C THR A 10 28.98 19.48 -5.25
N CYS A 11 29.21 20.13 -4.11
CA CYS A 11 30.55 20.34 -3.60
C CYS A 11 30.83 19.29 -2.53
N ASP A 12 31.85 18.47 -2.75
CA ASP A 12 32.40 17.54 -1.76
C ASP A 12 33.66 18.16 -1.16
N GLU A 13 33.79 18.16 0.17
CA GLU A 13 34.92 18.80 0.88
C GLU A 13 36.28 18.18 0.49
N ALA A 14 36.29 16.92 0.03
CA ALA A 14 37.51 16.23 -0.38
C ALA A 14 37.86 16.37 -1.88
N MET A 15 36.86 16.47 -2.77
CA MET A 15 37.06 16.49 -4.24
C MET A 15 36.70 17.81 -4.93
N GLY A 16 36.15 18.78 -4.20
CA GLY A 16 35.68 20.05 -4.78
C GLY A 16 34.35 19.88 -5.52
N VAL A 17 34.24 20.51 -6.70
CA VAL A 17 33.00 20.58 -7.47
C VAL A 17 32.79 19.30 -8.29
N VAL A 18 31.76 18.53 -7.97
CA VAL A 18 31.38 17.27 -8.64
C VAL A 18 30.08 17.45 -9.42
N PHE A 19 30.11 17.15 -10.72
CA PHE A 19 28.90 17.11 -11.56
C PHE A 19 28.25 15.74 -11.47
N THR A 20 27.10 15.64 -10.80
CA THR A 20 26.32 14.40 -10.71
C THR A 20 25.25 14.42 -11.80
N SER A 21 25.47 13.66 -12.88
CA SER A 21 24.40 13.37 -13.85
C SER A 21 23.43 12.38 -13.23
N TYR A 22 22.12 12.67 -13.30
CA TYR A 22 21.11 11.70 -12.87
C TYR A 22 20.93 10.67 -13.97
N PRO A 23 21.08 9.35 -13.69
CA PRO A 23 20.94 8.34 -14.73
C PRO A 23 19.49 8.26 -15.19
N LEU A 24 19.27 8.46 -16.49
CA LEU A 24 17.94 8.42 -17.11
C LEU A 24 17.20 7.11 -16.82
N ASP A 25 17.93 5.99 -16.68
CA ASP A 25 17.35 4.69 -16.33
C ASP A 25 16.59 4.73 -14.99
N LYS A 26 17.14 5.42 -13.98
CA LYS A 26 16.46 5.57 -12.68
C LYS A 26 15.23 6.46 -12.79
N LEU A 27 15.23 7.45 -13.68
CA LEU A 27 14.06 8.28 -13.93
C LEU A 27 12.95 7.46 -14.61
N VAL A 28 13.31 6.63 -15.59
CA VAL A 28 12.38 5.73 -16.28
C VAL A 28 11.75 4.75 -15.29
N ILE A 29 12.55 4.08 -14.46
CA ILE A 29 12.07 3.17 -13.41
C ILE A 29 11.09 3.91 -12.49
N TRP A 30 11.46 5.12 -12.03
CA TRP A 30 10.63 5.91 -11.15
C TRP A 30 9.29 6.30 -11.78
N ILE A 31 9.29 6.71 -13.05
CA ILE A 31 8.06 7.05 -13.79
C ILE A 31 7.15 5.83 -13.91
N VAL A 32 7.70 4.66 -14.26
CA VAL A 32 6.95 3.40 -14.35
C VAL A 32 6.32 3.07 -13.01
N GLU A 33 7.09 3.09 -11.93
CA GLU A 33 6.56 2.83 -10.59
C GLU A 33 5.45 3.82 -10.19
N LYS A 34 5.61 5.11 -10.51
CA LYS A 34 4.59 6.12 -10.20
C LYS A 34 3.31 5.91 -11.01
N LYS A 35 3.44 5.51 -12.27
CA LYS A 35 2.30 5.17 -13.13
C LYS A 35 1.55 3.96 -12.57
N GLU A 36 2.25 2.90 -12.18
CA GLU A 36 1.65 1.73 -11.56
C GLU A 36 0.98 2.04 -10.22
N LYS A 37 1.65 2.83 -9.36
CA LYS A 37 1.08 3.29 -8.08
C LYS A 37 -0.20 4.10 -8.29
N LEU A 38 -0.22 4.97 -9.29
CA LEU A 38 -1.41 5.76 -9.64
C LEU A 38 -2.54 4.86 -10.13
N GLU A 39 -2.26 3.89 -10.99
CA GLU A 39 -3.27 2.98 -11.52
C GLU A 39 -3.87 2.11 -10.40
N ARG A 40 -3.02 1.58 -9.52
CA ARG A 40 -3.45 0.86 -8.32
C ARG A 40 -4.33 1.73 -7.43
N TYR A 41 -3.96 2.99 -7.22
CA TYR A 41 -4.77 3.94 -6.44
C TYR A 41 -6.14 4.16 -7.07
N LYS A 42 -6.21 4.38 -8.40
CA LYS A 42 -7.49 4.56 -9.12
C LYS A 42 -8.41 3.35 -8.93
N ASN A 43 -7.89 2.15 -9.17
CA ASN A 43 -8.65 0.91 -9.03
C ASN A 43 -9.17 0.73 -7.60
N GLN A 44 -8.30 0.92 -6.61
CA GLN A 44 -8.69 0.83 -5.20
C GLN A 44 -9.71 1.91 -4.79
N SER A 45 -9.57 3.13 -5.31
CA SER A 45 -10.52 4.21 -5.05
C SER A 45 -11.89 3.90 -5.65
N LEU A 46 -11.92 3.34 -6.86
CA LEU A 46 -13.16 2.95 -7.53
C LEU A 46 -13.88 1.82 -6.76
N GLU A 47 -13.15 0.79 -6.34
CA GLU A 47 -13.70 -0.29 -5.52
C GLU A 47 -14.32 0.23 -4.23
N ARG A 48 -13.59 1.08 -3.49
CA ARG A 48 -14.08 1.68 -2.24
C ARG A 48 -15.32 2.55 -2.47
N MET A 49 -15.34 3.33 -3.55
CA MET A 49 -16.48 4.16 -3.92
C MET A 49 -17.70 3.30 -4.26
N ASN A 50 -17.51 2.20 -4.99
CA ASN A 50 -18.60 1.27 -5.33
C ASN A 50 -19.14 0.58 -4.08
N LEU A 51 -18.27 0.17 -3.15
CA LEU A 51 -18.68 -0.38 -1.86
C LEU A 51 -19.52 0.65 -1.07
N LEU A 52 -19.04 1.89 -0.95
CA LEU A 52 -19.78 2.96 -0.28
C LEU A 52 -21.16 3.15 -0.89
N LYS A 53 -21.25 3.28 -2.23
CA LYS A 53 -22.53 3.41 -2.94
C LYS A 53 -23.46 2.22 -2.66
N SER A 54 -22.93 1.00 -2.71
CA SER A 54 -23.73 -0.20 -2.47
C SER A 54 -24.35 -0.21 -1.06
N ILE A 55 -23.59 0.18 -0.03
CA ILE A 55 -24.09 0.25 1.36
C ILE A 55 -25.10 1.39 1.51
N VAL A 56 -24.77 2.60 1.06
CA VAL A 56 -25.66 3.76 1.18
C VAL A 56 -27.00 3.52 0.47
N ASN A 57 -27.01 2.83 -0.67
CA ASN A 57 -28.24 2.49 -1.39
C ASN A 57 -29.20 1.58 -0.59
N THR A 58 -28.71 0.86 0.42
CA THR A 58 -29.57 0.04 1.29
C THR A 58 -30.29 0.83 2.37
N TYR A 59 -29.86 2.07 2.62
CA TYR A 59 -30.43 2.90 3.67
C TYR A 59 -31.72 3.60 3.22
N PRO A 60 -32.58 4.00 4.16
CA PRO A 60 -33.72 4.86 3.86
C PRO A 60 -33.31 6.19 3.21
N TYR A 61 -34.17 6.76 2.38
CA TYR A 61 -33.89 7.99 1.64
C TYR A 61 -33.43 9.17 2.52
N HIS A 62 -34.00 9.32 3.73
CA HIS A 62 -33.60 10.38 4.64
C HIS A 62 -32.15 10.22 5.13
N GLU A 63 -31.74 9.00 5.52
CA GLU A 63 -30.35 8.70 5.92
C GLU A 63 -29.40 8.91 4.74
N GLN A 64 -29.80 8.55 3.52
CA GLN A 64 -29.01 8.80 2.32
C GLN A 64 -28.74 10.30 2.12
N GLN A 65 -29.77 11.16 2.24
CA GLN A 65 -29.61 12.61 2.10
C GLN A 65 -28.69 13.19 3.19
N GLU A 66 -28.82 12.73 4.42
CA GLU A 66 -27.95 13.12 5.53
C GLU A 66 -26.48 12.77 5.25
N ILE A 67 -26.21 11.54 4.80
CA ILE A 67 -24.86 11.09 4.43
C ILE A 67 -24.33 11.91 3.26
N MET A 68 -25.15 12.15 2.22
CA MET A 68 -24.73 12.97 1.07
C MET A 68 -24.45 14.42 1.48
N HIS A 69 -25.23 14.99 2.40
CA HIS A 69 -24.99 16.34 2.92
C HIS A 69 -23.72 16.41 3.77
N TYR A 70 -23.45 15.41 4.61
CA TYR A 70 -22.19 15.26 5.34
C TYR A 70 -20.99 15.24 4.38
N MET A 71 -21.07 14.42 3.31
CA MET A 71 -19.98 14.30 2.34
C MET A 71 -19.76 15.61 1.56
N ARG A 72 -20.83 16.29 1.13
CA ARG A 72 -20.75 17.58 0.39
C ARG A 72 -20.15 18.71 1.22
N THR A 73 -20.40 18.69 2.53
CA THR A 73 -19.91 19.72 3.45
C THR A 73 -18.54 19.38 4.04
N ASN A 74 -17.88 18.32 3.54
CA ASN A 74 -16.62 17.82 4.09
C ASN A 74 -16.67 17.59 5.61
N GLY A 75 -17.82 17.14 6.12
CA GLY A 75 -18.01 16.82 7.53
C GLY A 75 -18.30 18.01 8.45
N VAL A 76 -18.60 19.20 7.92
CA VAL A 76 -19.10 20.33 8.71
C VAL A 76 -20.50 20.03 9.26
N TYR A 77 -21.40 19.50 8.43
CA TYR A 77 -22.67 18.95 8.89
C TYR A 77 -22.45 17.53 9.40
N LYS A 78 -22.83 17.24 10.66
CA LYS A 78 -22.60 15.92 11.31
C LYS A 78 -23.90 15.30 11.83
N PRO A 79 -24.58 14.47 11.02
CA PRO A 79 -25.65 13.61 11.48
C PRO A 79 -25.05 12.37 12.14
N TYR A 80 -24.72 12.48 13.44
CA TYR A 80 -23.95 11.47 14.18
C TYR A 80 -24.49 10.05 14.01
N ARG A 81 -25.80 9.84 14.15
CA ARG A 81 -26.43 8.51 14.06
C ARG A 81 -26.22 7.84 12.70
N SER A 82 -26.48 8.56 11.61
CA SER A 82 -26.39 8.03 10.25
C SER A 82 -24.94 7.77 9.82
N ILE A 83 -24.01 8.62 10.27
CA ILE A 83 -22.57 8.45 9.99
C ILE A 83 -21.95 7.34 10.84
N GLU A 84 -22.30 7.21 12.12
CA GLU A 84 -21.82 6.11 12.96
C GLU A 84 -22.28 4.75 12.42
N LYS A 85 -23.56 4.64 12.05
CA LYS A 85 -24.11 3.44 11.40
C LYS A 85 -23.37 3.11 10.09
N LEU A 86 -23.13 4.12 9.25
CA LEU A 86 -22.34 3.97 8.02
C LEU A 86 -20.92 3.48 8.31
N CYS A 87 -20.26 4.03 9.33
CA CYS A 87 -18.92 3.60 9.74
C CYS A 87 -18.90 2.14 10.21
N GLU A 88 -19.88 1.71 11.00
CA GLU A 88 -20.01 0.32 11.42
C GLU A 88 -20.21 -0.63 10.25
N ASP A 89 -21.10 -0.29 9.32
CA ASP A 89 -21.42 -1.16 8.18
C ASP A 89 -20.24 -1.26 7.21
N LEU A 90 -19.53 -0.14 6.96
CA LEU A 90 -18.28 -0.15 6.21
C LEU A 90 -17.21 -0.99 6.90
N TYR A 91 -17.11 -0.91 8.24
CA TYR A 91 -16.19 -1.74 9.00
C TYR A 91 -16.54 -3.22 8.84
N LYS A 92 -17.79 -3.62 9.08
CA LYS A 92 -18.26 -5.01 8.94
C LYS A 92 -18.02 -5.56 7.54
N ALA A 93 -18.29 -4.76 6.50
CA ALA A 93 -18.10 -5.15 5.10
C ALA A 93 -16.61 -5.38 4.76
N THR A 94 -15.71 -4.55 5.30
CA THR A 94 -14.27 -4.64 5.01
C THR A 94 -13.51 -5.58 5.94
N TYR A 95 -14.05 -5.87 7.13
CA TYR A 95 -13.39 -6.64 8.18
C TYR A 95 -13.03 -8.06 7.73
N LYS A 96 -13.96 -8.77 7.09
CA LYS A 96 -13.71 -10.14 6.59
C LYS A 96 -12.57 -10.17 5.58
N ALA A 97 -12.58 -9.26 4.61
CA ALA A 97 -11.52 -9.14 3.61
C ALA A 97 -10.17 -8.73 4.21
N ARG A 98 -10.17 -7.97 5.31
CA ARG A 98 -8.95 -7.63 6.06
C ARG A 98 -8.37 -8.85 6.77
N LEU A 99 -9.19 -9.65 7.44
CA LEU A 99 -8.74 -10.86 8.13
C LEU A 99 -8.15 -11.89 7.18
N ILE A 100 -8.77 -12.08 6.01
CA ILE A 100 -8.25 -13.01 4.99
C ILE A 100 -6.87 -12.56 4.52
N ARG A 101 -6.72 -11.28 4.14
CA ARG A 101 -5.42 -10.72 3.73
C ARG A 101 -4.35 -10.86 4.82
N GLN A 102 -4.71 -10.63 6.08
CA GLN A 102 -3.78 -10.80 7.20
C GLN A 102 -3.34 -12.27 7.34
N ARG A 103 -4.29 -13.21 7.25
CA ARG A 103 -3.99 -14.65 7.29
C ARG A 103 -3.06 -15.05 6.16
N ASP A 104 -3.32 -14.59 4.94
CA ASP A 104 -2.54 -14.96 3.77
C ASP A 104 -1.12 -14.39 3.86
N HIS A 105 -0.98 -13.14 4.30
CA HIS A 105 0.33 -12.55 4.55
C HIS A 105 1.16 -13.32 5.60
N LEU A 106 0.52 -13.75 6.69
CA LEU A 106 1.19 -14.58 7.72
C LEU A 106 1.60 -15.96 7.18
N LYS A 107 0.80 -16.56 6.29
CA LYS A 107 1.16 -17.81 5.62
C LYS A 107 2.37 -17.64 4.71
N GLU A 108 2.40 -16.57 3.93
CA GLU A 108 3.54 -16.25 3.06
C GLU A 108 4.81 -16.04 3.89
N GLN A 109 4.75 -15.21 4.94
CA GLN A 109 5.90 -15.00 5.84
C GLN A 109 6.41 -16.32 6.44
N ARG A 110 5.50 -17.20 6.86
CA ARG A 110 5.88 -18.52 7.38
C ARG A 110 6.58 -19.37 6.32
N LYS A 111 6.08 -19.41 5.09
CA LYS A 111 6.74 -20.14 3.98
C LYS A 111 8.16 -19.63 3.75
N TYR A 112 8.34 -18.31 3.67
CA TYR A 112 9.67 -17.72 3.51
C TYR A 112 10.61 -18.10 4.66
N PHE A 113 10.12 -18.06 5.90
CA PHE A 113 10.91 -18.46 7.06
C PHE A 113 11.30 -19.95 7.01
N ASP A 114 10.34 -20.81 6.69
CA ASP A 114 10.58 -22.26 6.58
C ASP A 114 11.59 -22.57 5.46
N GLU A 115 11.50 -21.88 4.31
CA GLU A 115 12.48 -21.99 3.21
C GLU A 115 13.89 -21.56 3.63
N GLU A 116 14.02 -20.45 4.38
CA GLU A 116 15.31 -19.99 4.89
C GLU A 116 15.90 -20.95 5.93
N VAL A 117 15.06 -21.50 6.83
CA VAL A 117 15.49 -22.52 7.79
C VAL A 117 16.01 -23.77 7.10
N GLU A 118 15.34 -24.23 6.04
CA GLU A 118 15.79 -25.39 5.26
C GLU A 118 17.11 -25.14 4.52
N LYS A 119 17.33 -23.93 3.97
CA LYS A 119 18.64 -23.55 3.40
C LYS A 119 19.75 -23.60 4.45
N VAL A 120 19.50 -23.12 5.67
CA VAL A 120 20.48 -23.16 6.76
C VAL A 120 20.74 -24.59 7.23
N ARG A 121 19.71 -25.42 7.33
CA ARG A 121 19.85 -26.85 7.70
C ARG A 121 20.70 -27.61 6.69
N THR A 122 20.43 -27.44 5.40
CA THR A 122 21.19 -28.11 4.34
C THR A 122 22.64 -27.68 4.32
N THR A 123 22.94 -26.38 4.45
CA THR A 123 24.33 -25.90 4.54
C THR A 123 25.08 -26.45 5.76
N LEU A 124 24.47 -26.47 6.94
CA LEU A 124 25.08 -27.04 8.15
C LEU A 124 25.34 -28.55 8.01
N GLN A 125 24.48 -29.27 7.29
CA GLN A 125 24.63 -30.70 7.07
C GLN A 125 25.77 -30.98 6.09
N THR A 126 25.89 -30.23 5.00
CA THR A 126 27.03 -30.29 4.07
C THR A 126 28.35 -29.99 4.78
N GLN A 127 28.41 -28.95 5.61
CA GLN A 127 29.61 -28.62 6.40
C GLN A 127 30.02 -29.74 7.37
N ARG A 128 29.05 -30.44 7.97
CA ARG A 128 29.34 -31.58 8.86
C ARG A 128 29.90 -32.77 8.09
N GLU A 129 29.38 -33.06 6.89
CA GLU A 129 29.87 -34.14 6.04
C GLU A 129 31.29 -33.88 5.55
N GLU A 130 31.64 -32.63 5.25
CA GLU A 130 33.00 -32.21 4.86
C GLU A 130 34.03 -32.31 6.00
N LEU A 131 33.62 -32.11 7.26
CA LEU A 131 34.50 -32.18 8.45
C LEU A 131 34.74 -33.60 8.98
N VAL A 132 34.00 -34.60 8.47
CA VAL A 132 34.10 -36.01 8.88
C VAL A 132 35.01 -36.82 7.92
N ILE A 133 35.47 -36.21 6.83
CA ILE A 133 36.47 -36.74 5.87
C ILE A 133 37.87 -36.26 6.28
#